data_AF-A0A842QR70-F1
#
_entry.id   AF-A0A842QR70-F1
#
_cell.length_a   1.000
_cell.length_b   1.000
_cell.length_c   1.000
_cell.angle_alpha   90.00
_cell.angle_beta   90.00
_cell.angle_gamma   90.00
#
_symmetry.space_group_name_H-M   'P 1'
#
loop_
_entity.id
_entity.type
_entity.pdbx_description
1 polymer ?
#
loop_
_entity_poly.entity_id
_entity_poly.type
_entity_poly.pdbx_seq_one_letter_code
_entity_poly.pdbx_strand_id
1 'polypeptide(L)'
;MSDKLLVIIATENKPKALTALMYAGATIRNEWLEDVKVIYFGPIEQLMTTDEEIANAAIELAAKSETYACKAISDIEGISEKMD
;
A
#
# COMPACT_ATOMS: atom_id res chain seq x y z
N MET A 1 -11.18 -13.12 18.85
CA MET A 1 -10.41 -13.49 17.64
C MET A 1 -9.45 -12.32 17.38
N SER A 2 -8.41 -12.50 16.59
CA SER A 2 -7.52 -11.38 16.24
C SER A 2 -8.16 -10.62 15.10
N ASP A 3 -8.83 -9.49 15.39
CA ASP A 3 -9.52 -8.67 14.39
C ASP A 3 -8.55 -7.70 13.67
N LYS A 4 -7.27 -8.09 13.60
CA LYS A 4 -6.16 -7.28 13.10
C LYS A 4 -5.49 -7.91 11.89
N LEU A 5 -5.15 -7.10 10.89
CA LEU A 5 -4.45 -7.48 9.67
C LEU A 5 -3.34 -6.48 9.35
N LEU A 6 -2.15 -7.01 9.06
CA LEU A 6 -1.07 -6.27 8.44
C LEU A 6 -0.85 -6.80 7.03
N VAL A 7 -1.01 -5.94 6.02
CA VAL A 7 -0.71 -6.26 4.62
C VAL A 7 0.63 -5.64 4.25
N ILE A 8 1.60 -6.47 3.86
CA ILE A 8 2.88 -5.99 3.34
C ILE A 8 2.89 -6.24 1.83
N ILE A 9 2.97 -5.16 1.06
CA ILE A 9 3.04 -5.21 -0.40
C ILE A 9 4.49 -4.96 -0.78
N ALA A 10 5.15 -5.99 -1.34
CA ALA A 10 6.56 -5.94 -1.70
C ALA A 10 6.81 -6.53 -3.09
N THR A 11 6.14 -5.96 -4.10
CA THR A 11 6.18 -6.50 -5.46
C THR A 11 6.20 -5.39 -6.51
N GLU A 12 6.94 -5.64 -7.58
CA GLU A 12 6.92 -4.86 -8.83
C GLU A 12 5.90 -5.41 -9.85
N ASN A 13 5.24 -6.53 -9.52
CA ASN A 13 4.24 -7.13 -10.39
C ASN A 13 2.91 -6.41 -10.21
N LYS A 14 2.55 -5.54 -11.17
CA LYS A 14 1.31 -4.75 -11.12
C LYS A 14 0.05 -5.56 -10.78
N PRO A 15 -0.27 -6.70 -11.42
CA PRO A 15 -1.43 -7.51 -11.04
C PRO A 15 -1.44 -7.96 -9.57
N LYS A 16 -0.29 -8.37 -9.03
CA LYS A 16 -0.18 -8.75 -7.61
C LYS A 16 -0.36 -7.55 -6.68
N ALA A 17 0.23 -6.41 -7.04
CA ALA A 17 0.07 -5.16 -6.29
C ALA A 17 -1.40 -4.73 -6.23
N LEU A 18 -2.09 -4.68 -7.38
CA LEU A 18 -3.51 -4.34 -7.45
C LEU A 18 -4.37 -5.32 -6.66
N THR A 19 -4.07 -6.61 -6.71
CA THR A 19 -4.80 -7.63 -5.93
C THR A 19 -4.67 -7.37 -4.42
N ALA A 20 -3.46 -7.04 -3.95
CA ALA A 20 -3.22 -6.74 -2.55
C ALA A 20 -3.93 -5.44 -2.10
N LEU A 21 -3.83 -4.37 -2.90
CA LEU A 21 -4.54 -3.11 -2.68
C LEU A 21 -6.07 -3.32 -2.64
N MET A 22 -6.60 -4.08 -3.60
CA MET A 22 -8.01 -4.44 -3.68
C MET A 22 -8.47 -5.18 -2.42
N TYR A 23 -7.72 -6.19 -1.98
CA TYR A 23 -8.08 -6.99 -0.81
C TYR A 23 -8.03 -6.16 0.49
N ALA A 24 -6.98 -5.37 0.70
CA ALA A 24 -6.88 -4.46 1.83
C ALA A 24 -8.08 -3.49 1.86
N GLY A 25 -8.35 -2.84 0.72
CA GLY A 25 -9.48 -1.92 0.60
C GLY A 25 -10.84 -2.60 0.79
N ALA A 26 -11.03 -3.83 0.30
CA ALA A 26 -12.27 -4.58 0.50
C ALA A 26 -12.46 -5.00 1.96
N THR A 27 -11.39 -5.39 2.65
CA THR A 27 -11.42 -5.75 4.07
C THR A 27 -11.89 -4.56 4.91
N ILE A 28 -11.36 -3.36 4.64
CA ILE A 28 -11.76 -2.13 5.32
C ILE A 28 -13.21 -1.78 4.99
N ARG A 29 -13.57 -1.71 3.70
CA ARG A 29 -14.91 -1.27 3.26
C ARG A 29 -16.05 -2.15 3.75
N ASN A 30 -15.80 -3.45 3.89
CA ASN A 30 -16.82 -4.42 4.30
C ASN A 30 -16.68 -4.83 5.77
N GLU A 31 -15.81 -4.15 6.53
CA GLU A 31 -15.61 -4.39 7.97
C GLU A 31 -15.31 -5.88 8.28
N TRP A 32 -14.56 -6.54 7.39
CA TRP A 32 -14.17 -7.95 7.59
C TRP A 32 -13.23 -8.11 8.79
N LEU A 33 -12.42 -7.08 9.07
CA LEU A 33 -11.49 -6.97 10.19
C LEU A 33 -11.44 -5.51 10.65
N GLU A 34 -11.19 -5.28 11.94
CA GLU A 34 -11.29 -3.96 12.58
C GLU A 34 -10.03 -3.10 12.41
N ASP A 35 -8.84 -3.70 12.45
CA ASP A 35 -7.55 -2.99 12.44
C ASP A 35 -6.71 -3.46 11.25
N VAL A 36 -6.84 -2.75 10.12
CA VAL A 36 -6.10 -3.06 8.89
C VAL A 36 -5.02 -2.01 8.66
N LYS A 37 -3.77 -2.45 8.59
CA LYS A 37 -2.62 -1.60 8.24
C LYS A 37 -1.94 -2.10 6.98
N VAL A 38 -1.39 -1.19 6.20
CA VAL A 38 -0.69 -1.52 4.95
C VAL A 38 0.72 -0.96 4.94
N ILE A 39 1.70 -1.78 4.61
CA ILE A 39 3.09 -1.36 4.41
C ILE A 39 3.45 -1.58 2.94
N TYR A 40 3.82 -0.50 2.28
CA TYR A 40 4.49 -0.49 0.99
C TYR A 40 5.98 -0.66 1.23
N PHE A 41 6.56 -1.75 0.75
CA PHE A 41 7.94 -2.09 1.06
C PHE A 41 8.70 -2.54 -0.18
N GLY A 42 9.72 -1.77 -0.58
CA GLY A 42 10.57 -2.16 -1.70
C GLY A 42 9.93 -1.84 -3.06
N PRO A 43 9.83 -2.80 -4.00
CA PRO A 43 9.56 -2.47 -5.40
C PRO A 43 8.20 -1.81 -5.69
N ILE A 44 7.21 -1.96 -4.78
CA ILE A 44 5.93 -1.29 -4.92
C ILE A 44 6.04 0.24 -4.78
N GLU A 45 7.04 0.72 -4.04
CA GLU A 45 7.24 2.15 -3.81
C GLU A 45 7.53 2.86 -5.12
N GLN A 46 8.34 2.24 -5.98
CA GLN A 46 8.58 2.74 -7.33
C GLN A 46 7.29 2.78 -8.16
N LEU A 47 6.51 1.69 -8.15
CA LEU A 47 5.24 1.62 -8.88
C LEU A 47 4.27 2.72 -8.45
N MET A 48 4.21 3.07 -7.17
CA MET A 48 3.36 4.16 -6.68
C MET A 48 3.77 5.53 -7.24
N THR A 49 5.00 5.69 -7.72
CA THR A 49 5.46 6.94 -8.34
C THR A 49 5.40 6.95 -9.87
N THR A 50 5.28 5.78 -10.50
CA THR A 50 5.36 5.64 -11.97
C THR A 50 4.09 5.10 -12.62
N ASP A 51 3.21 4.44 -11.87
CA ASP A 51 1.97 3.84 -12.37
C ASP A 51 0.76 4.50 -11.71
N GLU A 52 -0.01 5.25 -12.51
CA GLU A 52 -1.13 6.06 -12.04
C GLU A 52 -2.26 5.21 -11.41
N GLU A 53 -2.46 3.97 -11.88
CA GLU A 53 -3.48 3.08 -11.33
C GLU A 53 -3.09 2.60 -9.93
N ILE A 54 -1.82 2.23 -9.73
CA ILE A 54 -1.26 1.86 -8.43
C ILE A 54 -1.27 3.07 -7.48
N ALA A 55 -0.87 4.25 -7.97
CA ALA A 55 -0.84 5.48 -7.19
C ALA A 55 -2.25 5.85 -6.67
N ASN A 56 -3.25 5.88 -7.56
CA ASN A 56 -4.62 6.18 -7.19
C ASN A 56 -5.18 5.18 -6.18
N ALA A 57 -4.93 3.88 -6.39
CA ALA A 57 -5.37 2.84 -5.46
C ALA A 57 -4.70 2.96 -4.07
N ALA A 58 -3.42 3.36 -4.02
CA ALA A 58 -2.72 3.62 -2.77
C ALA A 58 -3.26 4.86 -2.04
N ILE A 59 -3.51 5.96 -2.77
CA ILE A 59 -4.13 7.20 -2.23
C ILE A 59 -5.51 6.91 -1.64
N GLU A 60 -6.35 6.16 -2.36
CA GLU A 60 -7.68 5.77 -1.86
C GLU A 60 -7.62 4.93 -0.58
N LEU A 61 -6.55 4.14 -0.41
CA LEU A 61 -6.35 3.27 0.75
C LEU A 61 -5.82 4.06 1.94
N ALA A 62 -4.88 4.98 1.71
CA ALA A 62 -4.37 5.92 2.71
C ALA A 62 -5.47 6.81 3.29
N ALA A 63 -6.48 7.18 2.49
CA ALA A 63 -7.64 7.93 2.96
C ALA A 63 -8.55 7.15 3.93
N LYS A 64 -8.37 5.82 4.06
CA LYS A 64 -9.26 4.91 4.80
C LYS A 64 -8.56 4.08 5.87
N SER A 65 -7.22 4.04 5.89
CA SER A 65 -6.45 3.18 6.78
C SER A 65 -5.05 3.72 7.03
N GLU A 66 -4.40 3.23 8.08
CA GLU A 66 -3.00 3.53 8.34
C GLU A 66 -2.09 2.82 7.33
N THR A 67 -1.48 3.61 6.46
CA THR A 67 -0.53 3.13 5.46
C THR A 67 0.87 3.69 5.71
N TYR A 68 1.90 2.91 5.40
CA TYR A 68 3.29 3.28 5.62
C TYR A 68 4.15 2.90 4.41
N ALA A 69 5.17 3.71 4.11
CA ALA A 69 6.22 3.38 3.16
C ALA A 69 7.59 3.35 3.86
N CYS A 70 8.56 2.59 3.32
CA CYS A 70 9.88 2.51 3.92
C CYS A 70 10.72 3.75 3.58
N LYS A 71 11.00 4.59 4.57
CA LYS A 71 11.86 5.77 4.38
C LYS A 71 13.25 5.43 3.82
N ALA A 72 13.88 4.37 4.33
CA ALA A 72 15.22 4.01 3.87
C ALA A 72 15.24 3.62 2.38
N ILE A 73 14.20 2.91 1.90
CA ILE A 73 14.09 2.49 0.50
C ILE A 73 13.78 3.70 -0.37
N SER A 74 12.75 4.47 -0.03
CA SER A 74 12.39 5.69 -0.76
C SER A 74 13.54 6.70 -0.86
N ASP A 75 14.37 6.84 0.20
CA ASP A 75 15.55 7.71 0.19
C ASP A 75 16.64 7.16 -0.75
N ILE A 76 16.89 5.84 -0.74
CA ILE A 76 17.88 5.19 -1.64
C ILE A 76 17.45 5.30 -3.10
N GLU A 77 16.16 5.14 -3.38
CA GLU A 77 15.57 5.19 -4.73
C GLU A 77 15.29 6.63 -5.20
N GLY A 78 15.44 7.63 -4.33
CA GLY A 78 15.24 9.04 -4.66
C GLY A 78 13.78 9.41 -4.94
N ILE A 79 12.84 8.74 -4.27
CA ILE A 79 11.39 8.90 -4.46
C ILE A 79 10.65 9.45 -3.25
N SER A 80 11.31 9.69 -2.12
CA SER A 80 10.67 10.15 -0.88
C SER A 80 9.78 11.38 -1.07
N GLU A 81 10.24 12.41 -1.79
CA GLU A 81 9.46 13.64 -2.03
C GLU A 81 8.20 13.44 -2.89
N LYS A 82 8.09 12.31 -3.59
CA LYS A 82 6.92 11.97 -4.40
C LYS A 82 5.87 11.16 -3.63
N MET A 83 6.18 10.79 -2.38
CA MET A 83 5.35 9.91 -1.55
C MET A 83 4.77 10.63 -0.33
N ASP A 84 5.05 11.92 -0.18
CA ASP A 84 4.52 12.80 0.87
C ASP A 84 3.10 13.32 0.57
#